data_AF-A0A945VRK3-F1
#
_entry.id   AF-A0A945VRK3-F1
#
_cell.length_a   1.000
_cell.length_b   1.000
_cell.length_c   1.000
_cell.angle_alpha   90.00
_cell.angle_beta   90.00
_cell.angle_gamma   90.00
#
_symmetry.space_group_name_H-M   'P 1'
#
loop_
_entity.id
_entity.type
_entity.pdbx_description
1 polymer ?
#
loop_
_entity_poly.entity_id
_entity_poly.type
_entity_poly.pdbx_seq_one_letter_code
_entity_poly.pdbx_strand_id
1 'polypeptide(L)'
;MSEKKSAERVDFNELKTGGFIKQNQKDLFTVRLRVPGGRLDVDKMAKIAAVAKKYSKMGYCHLSFRQSVEIIGVHIDDFDAAVKELAAFGQPIAS
;
A
#
# COMPACT_ATOMS: atom_id res chain seq x y z
N MET A 1 12.65 -10.89 26.91
CA MET A 1 11.25 -10.45 26.73
C MET A 1 11.30 -9.05 26.18
N SER A 2 10.88 -8.85 24.93
CA SER A 2 10.68 -7.52 24.35
C SER A 2 9.32 -7.56 23.66
N GLU A 3 8.50 -6.59 24.01
CA GLU A 3 7.05 -6.58 23.89
C GLU A 3 6.58 -6.76 22.44
N LYS A 4 5.70 -7.74 22.23
CA LYS A 4 4.88 -7.81 21.01
C LYS A 4 3.97 -6.59 21.04
N LYS A 5 4.33 -5.57 20.26
CA LYS A 5 3.45 -4.45 19.93
C LYS A 5 2.16 -5.06 19.39
N SER A 6 1.08 -4.90 20.14
CA SER A 6 -0.24 -5.40 19.82
C SER A 6 -0.65 -4.88 18.45
N ALA A 7 -0.58 -5.75 17.44
CA ALA A 7 -1.10 -5.49 16.12
C ALA A 7 -2.59 -5.14 16.26
N GLU A 8 -2.94 -3.90 15.94
CA GLU A 8 -4.32 -3.60 15.56
C GLU A 8 -4.68 -4.62 14.47
N ARG A 9 -5.73 -5.39 14.73
CA ARG A 9 -6.12 -6.51 13.88
C ARG A 9 -6.56 -5.91 12.55
N VAL A 10 -5.72 -6.04 11.52
CA VAL A 10 -6.11 -5.83 10.12
C VAL A 10 -7.49 -6.45 9.91
N ASP A 11 -8.48 -5.64 9.56
CA ASP A 11 -9.81 -6.15 9.25
C ASP A 11 -9.70 -7.00 7.98
N PHE A 12 -9.84 -8.31 8.12
CA PHE A 12 -9.78 -9.25 7.01
C PHE A 12 -10.83 -8.96 5.91
N ASN A 13 -11.84 -8.13 6.18
CA ASN A 13 -12.74 -7.64 5.14
C ASN A 13 -12.11 -6.59 4.22
N GLU A 14 -11.15 -5.78 4.68
CA GLU A 14 -10.40 -4.85 3.82
C GLU A 14 -9.51 -5.61 2.83
N LEU A 15 -9.04 -6.81 3.20
CA LEU A 15 -8.35 -7.70 2.26
C LEU A 15 -9.25 -8.17 1.10
N LYS A 16 -10.58 -8.09 1.25
CA LYS A 16 -11.55 -8.51 0.22
C LYS A 16 -11.92 -7.38 -0.74
N THR A 17 -11.67 -6.13 -0.39
CA THR A 17 -12.03 -4.96 -1.22
C THR A 17 -11.02 -4.72 -2.34
N GLY A 18 -10.23 -5.70 -2.80
CA GLY A 18 -9.42 -5.62 -4.03
C GLY A 18 -8.20 -4.67 -4.01
N GLY A 19 -8.07 -3.82 -2.99
CA GLY A 19 -6.94 -2.90 -2.79
C GLY A 19 -5.69 -3.54 -2.23
N PHE A 20 -5.84 -4.61 -1.45
CA PHE A 20 -4.75 -5.37 -0.87
C PHE A 20 -4.69 -6.75 -1.52
N ILE A 21 -3.58 -7.05 -2.18
CA ILE A 21 -3.41 -8.31 -2.93
C ILE A 21 -2.33 -9.11 -2.22
N LYS A 22 -2.70 -10.29 -1.71
CA LYS A 22 -1.77 -11.20 -1.04
C LYS A 22 -0.70 -11.67 -2.03
N GLN A 23 0.57 -11.58 -1.63
CA GLN A 23 1.68 -12.15 -2.38
C GLN A 23 1.96 -13.59 -1.96
N ASN A 24 2.72 -14.32 -2.77
CA ASN A 24 3.15 -15.69 -2.43
C ASN A 24 4.18 -15.68 -1.29
N GLN A 25 4.95 -14.59 -1.18
CA GLN A 25 5.89 -14.35 -0.12
C GLN A 25 5.16 -14.18 1.22
N LYS A 26 5.73 -14.76 2.28
CA LYS A 26 5.12 -14.77 3.61
C LYS A 26 4.87 -13.36 4.13
N ASP A 27 3.63 -13.10 4.55
CA ASP A 27 3.17 -11.87 5.20
C ASP A 27 3.36 -10.59 4.34
N LEU A 28 3.54 -10.74 3.03
CA LEU A 28 3.67 -9.63 2.08
C LEU A 28 2.45 -9.47 1.19
N PHE A 29 2.17 -8.21 0.87
CA PHE A 29 1.03 -7.82 0.06
C PHE A 29 1.40 -6.68 -0.89
N THR A 30 0.61 -6.55 -1.93
CA THR A 30 0.60 -5.40 -2.83
C THR A 30 -0.55 -4.48 -2.47
N VAL A 31 -0.27 -3.20 -2.25
CA VAL A 31 -1.26 -2.14 -2.04
C VAL A 31 -1.49 -1.41 -3.36
N ARG A 32 -2.69 -1.58 -3.94
CA ARG A 32 -3.08 -0.92 -5.18
C ARG A 32 -3.70 0.44 -4.88
N LEU A 33 -3.20 1.49 -5.53
CA LEU A 33 -3.72 2.84 -5.36
C LEU A 33 -4.82 3.13 -6.38
N ARG A 34 -5.82 3.94 -6.05
CA ARG A 34 -6.80 4.38 -7.04
C ARG A 34 -6.25 5.57 -7.82
N VAL A 35 -6.04 5.37 -9.12
CA VAL A 35 -5.54 6.40 -10.05
C VAL A 35 -6.47 6.50 -11.26
N PRO A 36 -7.55 7.31 -11.21
CA PRO A 36 -8.52 7.42 -12.29
C PRO A 36 -7.87 7.87 -13.60
N GLY A 37 -8.02 7.07 -14.66
CA GLY A 37 -7.44 7.33 -15.97
C GLY A 37 -5.91 7.42 -15.99
N GLY A 38 -5.23 6.88 -14.97
CA GLY A 38 -3.76 6.96 -14.86
C GLY A 38 -3.20 8.36 -14.62
N ARG A 39 -4.04 9.32 -14.23
CA ARG A 39 -3.63 10.72 -14.00
C ARG A 39 -3.23 10.91 -12.55
N LEU A 40 -2.00 11.35 -12.34
CA LEU A 40 -1.45 11.58 -11.01
C LEU A 40 -0.63 12.87 -11.01
N ASP A 41 -0.84 13.70 -9.99
CA ASP A 41 -0.08 14.94 -9.80
C ASP A 41 1.37 14.61 -9.47
N VAL A 42 2.33 15.42 -9.96
CA VAL A 42 3.76 15.21 -9.73
C VAL A 42 4.07 15.17 -8.22
N ASP A 43 3.44 16.03 -7.43
CA ASP A 43 3.61 16.05 -5.97
C ASP A 43 3.09 14.78 -5.30
N LYS A 44 1.98 14.22 -5.77
CA LYS A 44 1.46 12.93 -5.27
C LYS A 44 2.39 11.79 -5.67
N MET A 45 2.96 11.84 -6.88
CA MET A 45 3.91 10.82 -7.34
C MET A 45 5.14 10.77 -6.43
N ALA A 46 5.71 11.93 -6.10
CA ALA A 46 6.85 12.02 -5.18
C ALA A 46 6.51 11.50 -3.78
N LYS A 47 5.32 11.83 -3.25
CA LYS A 47 4.85 11.33 -1.96
C LYS A 47 4.62 9.82 -1.96
N ILE A 48 3.99 9.27 -3.00
CA ILE A 48 3.81 7.83 -3.17
C ILE A 48 5.16 7.11 -3.23
N ALA A 49 6.13 7.67 -3.95
CA ALA A 49 7.49 7.11 -3.99
C ALA A 49 8.16 7.10 -2.60
N ALA A 50 7.95 8.14 -1.79
CA ALA A 50 8.44 8.17 -0.40
C ALA A 50 7.78 7.10 0.47
N VAL A 51 6.47 6.93 0.37
CA VAL A 51 5.72 5.86 1.06
C VAL A 51 6.23 4.48 0.61
N ALA A 52 6.38 4.27 -0.70
CA ALA A 52 6.91 3.02 -1.24
C ALA A 52 8.32 2.74 -0.73
N LYS A 53 9.20 3.74 -0.69
CA LYS A 53 10.56 3.59 -0.15
C LYS A 53 10.58 3.20 1.34
N LYS A 54 9.56 3.61 2.10
CA LYS A 54 9.45 3.34 3.54
C LYS A 54 8.88 1.96 3.85
N TYR A 55 7.84 1.53 3.11
CA TYR A 55 7.07 0.31 3.44
C TYR A 55 7.25 -0.84 2.46
N SER A 56 7.78 -0.60 1.25
CA SER A 56 8.04 -1.67 0.29
C SER A 56 9.37 -2.36 0.59
N LYS A 57 9.34 -3.69 0.71
CA LYS A 57 10.56 -4.51 0.76
C LYS A 57 11.21 -4.75 -0.60
N MET A 58 10.57 -4.33 -1.71
CA MET A 58 11.07 -4.58 -3.07
C MET A 58 11.78 -3.38 -3.68
N GLY A 59 11.56 -2.17 -3.16
CA GLY A 59 12.29 -0.97 -3.58
C GLY A 59 11.82 -0.35 -4.91
N TYR A 60 10.65 -0.74 -5.42
CA TYR A 60 10.04 -0.14 -6.61
C TYR A 60 8.50 -0.17 -6.53
N CYS A 61 7.86 0.67 -7.35
CA CYS A 61 6.42 0.63 -7.58
C CYS A 61 6.12 -0.14 -8.87
N HIS A 62 5.04 -0.91 -8.88
CA HIS A 62 4.54 -1.58 -10.09
C HIS A 62 3.47 -0.72 -10.76
N LEU A 63 3.51 -0.62 -12.09
CA LEU A 63 2.49 0.03 -12.89
C LEU A 63 1.63 -1.06 -13.55
N SER A 64 0.34 -1.10 -13.22
CA SER A 64 -0.54 -2.10 -13.78
C SER A 64 -1.05 -1.70 -15.16
N PHE A 65 -1.57 -2.68 -15.91
CA PHE A 65 -2.23 -2.44 -17.20
C PHE A 65 -3.43 -1.48 -17.12
N ARG A 66 -4.04 -1.32 -15.94
CA ARG A 66 -5.11 -0.35 -15.69
C ARG A 66 -4.57 1.05 -15.33
N GLN A 67 -3.29 1.31 -15.62
CA GLN A 67 -2.59 2.57 -15.38
C GLN A 67 -2.63 2.98 -13.89
N SER A 68 -2.65 1.99 -13.01
CA SER A 68 -2.63 2.18 -11.57
C SER A 68 -1.21 2.02 -11.03
N VAL A 69 -0.88 2.75 -9.98
CA VAL A 69 0.35 2.54 -9.21
C VAL A 69 0.07 1.52 -8.10
N GLU A 70 0.99 0.59 -7.91
CA GLU A 70 0.93 -0.46 -6.90
C GLU A 70 2.21 -0.46 -6.07
N ILE A 71 2.08 -0.41 -4.74
CA ILE A 71 3.18 -0.53 -3.78
C ILE A 71 3.28 -2.00 -3.42
N ILE A 72 4.30 -2.67 -3.92
CA ILE A 72 4.49 -4.12 -3.76
C ILE A 72 5.33 -4.44 -2.52
N GLY A 73 5.12 -5.60 -1.91
CA GLY A 73 5.96 -6.11 -0.83
C GLY A 73 5.81 -5.32 0.48
N VAL A 74 4.60 -4.84 0.77
CA VAL A 74 4.25 -4.23 2.05
C VAL A 74 3.94 -5.35 3.05
N HIS A 75 4.51 -5.26 4.25
CA HIS A 75 4.23 -6.23 5.32
C HIS A 75 2.87 -5.98 5.96
N ILE A 76 2.19 -7.04 6.40
CA ILE A 76 0.86 -6.92 7.03
C ILE A 76 0.85 -5.99 8.25
N ASP A 77 1.90 -5.98 9.05
CA ASP A 77 2.02 -5.12 10.25
C ASP A 77 2.14 -3.63 9.92
N ASP A 78 2.51 -3.29 8.68
CA ASP A 78 2.71 -1.90 8.23
C ASP A 78 1.49 -1.31 7.51
N PHE A 79 0.41 -2.08 7.37
CA PHE A 79 -0.78 -1.70 6.61
C PHE A 79 -1.41 -0.41 7.08
N ASP A 80 -1.81 -0.35 8.35
CA ASP A 80 -2.52 0.81 8.90
C ASP A 80 -1.67 2.08 8.81
N ALA A 81 -0.36 1.94 9.01
CA ALA A 81 0.58 3.03 8.87
C ALA A 81 0.68 3.53 7.41
N ALA A 82 0.81 2.61 6.45
CA ALA A 82 0.87 2.95 5.03
C ALA A 82 -0.45 3.58 4.55
N VAL A 83 -1.59 3.02 4.92
CA VAL A 83 -2.93 3.54 4.58
C VAL A 83 -3.13 4.94 5.13
N LYS A 84 -2.80 5.15 6.41
CA LYS A 84 -2.94 6.45 7.07
C LYS A 84 -2.04 7.51 6.44
N GLU A 85 -0.81 7.14 6.06
CA GLU A 85 0.12 8.06 5.40
C GLU A 85 -0.35 8.43 3.99
N LEU A 86 -0.87 7.46 3.21
CA LEU A 86 -1.50 7.71 1.91
C LEU A 86 -2.74 8.61 2.03
N ALA A 87 -3.60 8.34 3.02
CA ALA A 87 -4.80 9.12 3.28
C ALA A 87 -4.49 10.57 3.69
N ALA A 88 -3.37 10.81 4.39
CA ALA A 88 -2.97 12.14 4.85
C ALA A 88 -2.75 13.15 3.70
N PHE A 89 -2.39 12.69 2.51
CA PHE A 89 -2.29 13.53 1.31
C PHE A 89 -3.39 13.24 0.27
N GLY A 90 -4.47 12.59 0.70
CA GLY A 90 -5.66 12.35 -0.11
C GLY A 90 -5.45 11.31 -1.22
N GLN A 91 -4.55 10.34 -1.03
CA GLN A 91 -4.36 9.24 -1.97
C GLN A 91 -5.22 8.02 -1.57
N PRO A 92 -6.32 7.73 -2.28
CA PRO A 92 -7.15 6.57 -2.00
C PRO A 92 -6.50 5.26 -2.45
N ILE A 93 -6.81 4.19 -1.72
CA ILE A 93 -6.57 2.79 -2.11
C ILE A 93 -7.66 2.37 -3.10
N ALA A 94 -7.31 1.49 -4.04
CA ALA A 94 -8.28 0.92 -4.96
C ALA A 94 -9.26 0.01 -4.20
N SER A 95 -10.55 0.13 -4.54
CA SER A 95 -11.57 -0.85 -4.13
C SER A 95 -11.95 -1.75 -5.30
#